data_AF-A0A6L6FAJ0-F1
#
_entry.id   AF-A0A6L6FAJ0-F1
#
_cell.length_a   1.000
_cell.length_b   1.000
_cell.length_c   1.000
_cell.angle_alpha   90.00
_cell.angle_beta   90.00
_cell.angle_gamma   90.00
#
_symmetry.space_group_name_H-M   'P 1'
#
loop_
_entity.id
_entity.type
_entity.pdbx_description
1 polymer ?
#
loop_
_entity_poly.entity_id
_entity_poly.type
_entity_poly.pdbx_seq_one_letter_code
_entity_poly.pdbx_strand_id
1 'polypeptide(L)'
;MKKTYLFLNISFFFWFLTLIAWFFRYTIVASVAFISSIICLVLYFNYKKVSRMFNKKQSKPEPTPTINKEEIMQQIAEEKMQVSSPMISEEKTNTIIAKDVVFEGNITSNEQVHIYGTVIGNIAGKNNTVKIMQNGQVTGNITSNELWVNGKVEGECISETISIDTNGEIYGTIRYSNLSIKKGGIFSGLAEVKSAVKSEGNVAVFKEKSKQGKPEAQTPDVGSL
;
A
#
# COMPACT_ATOMS: atom_id res chain seq x y z
N MET A 1 43.45 5.96 16.14
CA MET A 1 44.00 6.72 15.00
C MET A 1 45.00 5.84 14.23
N LYS A 2 45.45 6.22 13.02
CA LYS A 2 46.45 5.52 12.14
C LYS A 2 45.99 4.42 11.15
N LYS A 3 44.69 4.22 10.85
CA LYS A 3 44.30 3.38 9.67
C LYS A 3 44.39 4.13 8.33
N THR A 4 44.19 5.45 8.32
CA THR A 4 44.18 6.26 7.08
C THR A 4 45.54 6.29 6.36
N TYR A 5 46.64 6.36 7.10
CA TYR A 5 48.00 6.38 6.56
C TYR A 5 48.45 5.02 5.97
N LEU A 6 47.83 3.91 6.38
CA LEU A 6 48.13 2.58 5.84
C LEU A 6 47.78 2.51 4.33
N PHE A 7 46.58 2.97 3.98
CA PHE A 7 46.11 2.97 2.59
C PHE A 7 46.93 3.93 1.71
N LEU A 8 47.31 5.09 2.23
CA LEU A 8 48.15 6.05 1.51
C LEU A 8 49.54 5.45 1.20
N ASN A 9 50.16 4.77 2.17
CA ASN A 9 51.44 4.08 1.97
C ASN A 9 51.32 2.89 0.99
N ILE A 10 50.19 2.15 1.00
CA ILE A 10 49.92 1.10 0.01
C ILE A 10 49.86 1.68 -1.41
N SER A 11 49.19 2.83 -1.60
CA SER A 11 49.09 3.48 -2.91
C SER A 11 50.46 3.95 -3.43
N PHE A 12 51.30 4.53 -2.57
CA PHE A 12 52.67 4.92 -2.95
C PHE A 12 53.54 3.72 -3.30
N PHE A 13 53.42 2.60 -2.56
CA PHE A 13 54.15 1.37 -2.87
C PHE A 13 53.77 0.80 -4.23
N PHE A 14 52.47 0.73 -4.56
CA PHE A 14 52.01 0.29 -5.88
C PHE A 14 52.44 1.23 -7.00
N TRP A 15 52.40 2.55 -6.78
CA TRP A 15 52.85 3.53 -7.78
C TRP A 15 54.35 3.41 -8.06
N PHE A 16 55.17 3.24 -7.02
CA PHE A 16 56.61 3.01 -7.14
C PHE A 16 56.94 1.67 -7.83
N LEU A 17 56.20 0.60 -7.51
CA LEU A 17 56.36 -0.71 -8.17
C LEU A 17 56.01 -0.64 -9.66
N THR A 18 55.03 0.19 -10.03
CA THR A 18 54.66 0.43 -11.44
C THR A 18 55.77 1.20 -12.18
N LEU A 19 56.40 2.17 -11.50
CA LEU A 19 57.56 2.91 -12.02
C LEU A 19 58.79 1.99 -12.23
N ILE A 20 59.05 1.07 -11.28
CA ILE A 20 60.11 0.05 -11.38
C ILE A 20 59.86 -0.90 -12.56
N ALA A 21 58.62 -1.33 -12.78
CA ALA A 21 58.26 -2.24 -13.87
C ALA A 21 58.41 -1.57 -15.25
N TRP A 22 58.16 -0.25 -15.33
CA TRP A 22 58.38 0.54 -16.55
C TRP A 22 59.87 0.64 -16.91
N PHE A 23 60.75 0.81 -15.91
CA PHE A 23 62.20 0.89 -16.09
C PHE A 23 62.81 -0.39 -16.70
N PHE A 24 62.26 -1.57 -16.37
CA PHE A 24 62.73 -2.86 -16.89
C PHE A 24 62.15 -3.28 -18.25
N ARG A 25 61.34 -2.44 -18.90
CA ARG A 25 60.75 -2.69 -20.24
C ARG A 25 59.94 -4.00 -20.34
N TYR A 26 59.35 -4.46 -19.23
CA TYR A 26 58.54 -5.69 -19.15
C TYR A 26 57.04 -5.41 -19.40
N THR A 27 56.67 -5.29 -20.68
CA THR A 27 55.28 -5.02 -21.12
C THR A 27 54.26 -6.04 -20.63
N ILE A 28 54.68 -7.30 -20.41
CA ILE A 28 53.83 -8.41 -19.96
C ILE A 28 53.41 -8.23 -18.49
N VAL A 29 54.28 -7.69 -17.62
CA VAL A 29 53.93 -7.45 -16.21
C VAL A 29 52.94 -6.29 -16.10
N ALA A 30 53.09 -5.27 -16.95
CA ALA A 30 52.17 -4.14 -17.03
C ALA A 30 50.76 -4.56 -17.49
N SER A 31 50.64 -5.46 -18.47
CA SER A 31 49.32 -5.94 -18.91
C SER A 31 48.60 -6.78 -17.86
N VAL A 32 49.31 -7.67 -17.14
CA VAL A 32 48.73 -8.45 -16.04
C VAL A 32 48.27 -7.55 -14.89
N ALA A 33 49.05 -6.52 -14.53
CA ALA A 33 48.64 -5.55 -13.51
C ALA A 33 47.39 -4.75 -13.93
N PHE A 34 47.30 -4.36 -15.21
CA PHE A 34 46.14 -3.65 -15.76
C PHE A 34 44.87 -4.51 -15.73
N ILE A 35 44.96 -5.78 -16.15
CA ILE A 35 43.84 -6.74 -16.10
C ILE A 35 43.39 -6.97 -14.65
N SER A 36 44.32 -7.15 -13.72
CA SER A 36 44.02 -7.28 -12.28
C SER A 36 43.30 -6.04 -11.73
N SER A 37 43.74 -4.83 -12.10
CA SER A 37 43.10 -3.57 -11.71
C SER A 37 41.66 -3.46 -12.23
N ILE A 38 41.42 -3.81 -13.50
CA ILE A 38 40.07 -3.83 -14.10
C ILE A 38 39.17 -4.84 -13.37
N ILE A 39 39.65 -6.06 -13.13
CA ILE A 39 38.91 -7.08 -12.39
C ILE A 39 38.55 -6.58 -10.98
N CYS A 40 39.50 -5.96 -10.28
CA CYS A 40 39.26 -5.39 -8.95
C CYS A 40 38.23 -4.25 -8.97
N LEU A 41 38.25 -3.38 -10.00
CA LEU A 41 37.28 -2.31 -10.20
C LEU A 41 35.87 -2.86 -10.50
N VAL A 42 35.76 -3.88 -11.34
CA VAL A 42 34.48 -4.57 -11.63
C VAL A 42 33.94 -5.26 -10.38
N LEU A 43 34.77 -5.95 -9.60
CA LEU A 43 34.37 -6.56 -8.33
C LEU A 43 33.95 -5.51 -7.30
N TYR A 44 34.67 -4.39 -7.19
CA TYR A 44 34.29 -3.26 -6.34
C TYR A 44 32.94 -2.67 -6.74
N PHE A 45 32.67 -2.51 -8.03
CA PHE A 45 31.38 -1.98 -8.50
C PHE A 45 30.22 -2.93 -8.22
N ASN A 46 30.42 -4.25 -8.41
CA ASN A 46 29.44 -5.27 -8.03
C ASN A 46 29.21 -5.31 -6.51
N TYR A 47 30.27 -5.28 -5.70
CA TYR A 47 30.17 -5.20 -4.24
C TYR A 47 29.44 -3.93 -3.78
N LYS A 48 29.71 -2.78 -4.41
CA LYS A 48 29.04 -1.50 -4.13
C LYS A 48 27.56 -1.52 -4.53
N LYS A 49 27.20 -2.25 -5.60
CA LYS A 49 25.79 -2.46 -6.00
C LYS A 49 25.05 -3.34 -4.98
N VAL A 50 25.68 -4.42 -4.51
CA VAL A 50 25.12 -5.30 -3.46
C VAL A 50 25.04 -4.59 -2.09
N SER A 51 26.05 -3.80 -1.72
CA SER A 51 26.08 -3.05 -0.46
C SER A 51 24.97 -2.00 -0.35
N ARG A 52 24.44 -1.47 -1.48
CA ARG A 52 23.24 -0.62 -1.48
C ARG A 52 21.95 -1.35 -1.06
N MET A 53 21.92 -2.68 -1.07
CA MET A 53 20.74 -3.47 -0.67
C MET A 53 20.77 -3.92 0.80
N PHE A 54 21.91 -3.76 1.50
CA PHE A 54 22.08 -4.17 2.90
C PHE A 54 22.66 -3.05 3.76
N ASN A 55 21.90 -1.96 3.91
CA ASN A 55 22.19 -0.94 4.93
C ASN A 55 20.90 -0.41 5.58
N LYS A 56 20.12 -1.31 6.20
CA LYS A 56 19.07 -0.93 7.15
C LYS A 56 19.76 -0.32 8.36
N LYS A 57 19.75 1.01 8.45
CA LYS A 57 20.34 1.75 9.58
C LYS A 57 19.75 1.24 10.90
N GLN A 58 20.61 0.82 11.82
CA GLN A 58 20.26 0.69 13.22
C GLN A 58 20.15 2.10 13.81
N SER A 59 18.93 2.53 14.15
CA SER A 59 18.71 3.76 14.92
C SER A 59 19.03 3.50 16.39
N LYS A 60 20.27 3.78 16.78
CA LYS A 60 20.67 3.87 18.19
C LYS A 60 20.25 5.24 18.74
N PRO A 61 19.63 5.33 19.93
CA PRO A 61 19.25 6.62 20.53
C PRO A 61 20.49 7.39 21.02
N GLU A 62 20.41 8.72 20.94
CA GLU A 62 21.39 9.68 21.47
C GLU A 62 20.65 10.82 22.22
N PRO A 63 21.35 11.67 23.00
CA PRO A 63 20.90 11.96 24.37
C PRO A 63 20.28 13.36 24.57
N THR A 64 19.64 13.53 25.72
CA THR A 64 19.15 14.83 26.24
C THR A 64 19.88 15.14 27.55
N PRO A 65 20.35 16.39 27.79
CA PRO A 65 21.28 16.70 28.88
C PRO A 65 20.62 16.78 30.26
N THR A 66 21.42 16.45 31.28
CA THR A 66 21.01 16.42 32.69
C THR A 66 21.12 17.80 33.37
N ILE A 67 20.04 18.27 33.98
CA ILE A 67 20.07 19.16 35.15
C ILE A 67 19.18 18.52 36.23
N ASN A 68 19.55 18.68 37.49
CA ASN A 68 19.30 17.70 38.55
C ASN A 68 18.33 18.21 39.64
N LYS A 69 17.57 17.25 40.20
CA LYS A 69 16.95 17.20 41.54
C LYS A 69 15.99 18.31 42.02
N GLU A 70 14.84 17.81 42.50
CA GLU A 70 14.08 18.21 43.70
C GLU A 70 13.54 19.66 43.80
N GLU A 71 12.25 19.74 44.19
CA GLU A 71 11.35 20.93 44.24
C GLU A 71 10.58 21.20 42.92
N ILE A 72 9.24 21.33 42.89
CA ILE A 72 8.19 21.21 43.93
C ILE A 72 6.95 20.50 43.34
N MET A 73 6.23 19.76 44.20
CA MET A 73 4.92 19.16 43.91
C MET A 73 3.82 20.22 43.80
N GLN A 74 3.07 20.27 42.69
CA GLN A 74 1.71 20.84 42.46
C GLN A 74 1.57 21.11 40.94
N GLN A 75 0.54 20.73 40.18
CA GLN A 75 -0.81 20.15 40.41
C GLN A 75 -0.98 18.93 39.46
N ILE A 76 -1.41 17.73 39.89
CA ILE A 76 -2.80 17.25 40.10
C ILE A 76 -3.66 17.25 38.81
N ALA A 77 -4.13 16.05 38.43
CA ALA A 77 -5.04 15.69 37.31
C ALA A 77 -4.51 15.98 35.88
N GLU A 78 -4.69 15.17 34.83
CA GLU A 78 -5.20 13.80 34.59
C GLU A 78 -4.79 13.40 33.14
N GLU A 79 -4.66 12.16 32.68
CA GLU A 79 -4.64 10.80 33.26
C GLU A 79 -3.62 9.96 32.44
N LYS A 80 -2.93 8.99 33.06
CA LYS A 80 -2.31 7.84 32.36
C LYS A 80 -1.67 6.80 33.31
N MET A 81 -2.26 5.61 33.43
CA MET A 81 -1.64 4.29 33.12
C MET A 81 -2.40 3.11 33.77
N GLN A 82 -3.01 2.28 32.93
CA GLN A 82 -2.98 0.83 33.14
C GLN A 82 -2.24 0.15 31.98
N VAL A 83 -1.53 -0.93 32.31
CA VAL A 83 -0.57 -1.61 31.44
C VAL A 83 -1.14 -2.96 31.03
N SER A 84 -1.13 -3.26 29.73
CA SER A 84 -1.35 -4.62 29.23
C SER A 84 -0.37 -4.95 28.08
N SER A 85 0.60 -5.82 28.41
CA SER A 85 1.34 -6.78 27.57
C SER A 85 1.62 -6.47 26.07
N PRO A 86 2.88 -6.58 25.60
CA PRO A 86 3.17 -6.56 24.17
C PRO A 86 2.72 -7.85 23.50
N MET A 87 1.63 -7.78 22.75
CA MET A 87 1.27 -8.80 21.75
C MET A 87 2.24 -8.67 20.57
N ILE A 88 2.84 -9.78 20.11
CA ILE A 88 3.63 -9.79 18.88
C ILE A 88 2.64 -9.66 17.72
N SER A 89 2.38 -8.42 17.30
CA SER A 89 1.67 -8.14 16.06
C SER A 89 2.57 -8.47 14.89
N GLU A 90 2.09 -9.30 13.96
CA GLU A 90 2.64 -9.30 12.60
C GLU A 90 2.61 -7.85 12.07
N GLU A 91 3.77 -7.30 11.70
CA GLU A 91 3.85 -5.94 11.16
C GLU A 91 3.23 -5.92 9.76
N LYS A 92 1.90 -5.82 9.70
CA LYS A 92 1.14 -5.70 8.46
C LYS A 92 1.63 -4.48 7.67
N THR A 93 2.25 -4.71 6.52
CA THR A 93 2.88 -3.65 5.75
C THR A 93 1.84 -2.88 4.95
N ASN A 94 1.57 -1.65 5.39
CA ASN A 94 0.64 -0.75 4.71
C ASN A 94 1.39 0.05 3.64
N THR A 95 1.03 -0.16 2.37
CA THR A 95 1.49 0.70 1.27
C THR A 95 0.59 1.94 1.22
N ILE A 96 1.17 3.14 1.26
CA ILE A 96 0.42 4.40 1.21
C ILE A 96 0.90 5.23 0.01
N ILE A 97 -0.01 5.52 -0.91
CA ILE A 97 0.17 6.53 -1.95
C ILE A 97 -0.37 7.84 -1.38
N ALA A 98 0.54 8.76 -1.06
CA ALA A 98 0.19 10.05 -0.47
C ALA A 98 -0.65 10.91 -1.43
N LYS A 99 -1.34 11.90 -0.86
CA LYS A 99 -1.91 13.00 -1.65
C LYS A 99 -0.83 13.70 -2.47
N ASP A 100 -1.23 14.37 -3.55
CA ASP A 100 -0.34 15.12 -4.45
C ASP A 100 0.74 14.25 -5.16
N VAL A 101 0.60 12.92 -5.10
CA VAL A 101 1.39 11.95 -5.88
C VAL A 101 0.57 11.44 -7.05
N VAL A 102 1.13 11.49 -8.25
CA VAL A 102 0.65 10.77 -9.43
C VAL A 102 1.55 9.57 -9.65
N PHE A 103 0.99 8.36 -9.60
CA PHE A 103 1.69 7.12 -9.92
C PHE A 103 1.21 6.58 -11.27
N GLU A 104 2.14 6.37 -12.20
CA GLU A 104 1.87 5.76 -13.51
C GLU A 104 2.54 4.38 -13.59
N GLY A 105 1.75 3.34 -13.87
CA GLY A 105 2.25 1.96 -14.03
C GLY A 105 1.43 0.91 -13.30
N ASN A 106 2.03 -0.25 -13.05
CA ASN A 106 1.35 -1.38 -12.41
C ASN A 106 1.82 -1.57 -10.96
N ILE A 107 0.87 -1.74 -10.04
CA ILE A 107 1.12 -2.01 -8.62
C ILE A 107 0.74 -3.45 -8.32
N THR A 108 1.71 -4.26 -7.89
CA THR A 108 1.45 -5.60 -7.38
C THR A 108 1.72 -5.62 -5.88
N SER A 109 0.67 -5.84 -5.07
CA SER A 109 0.79 -5.98 -3.62
C SER A 109 -0.14 -7.06 -3.10
N ASN A 110 0.33 -7.86 -2.15
CA ASN A 110 -0.49 -8.87 -1.46
C ASN A 110 -0.99 -8.38 -0.09
N GLU A 111 -0.63 -7.15 0.30
CA GLU A 111 -1.02 -6.54 1.58
C GLU A 111 -1.92 -5.32 1.35
N GLN A 112 -2.11 -4.50 2.38
CA GLN A 112 -3.06 -3.40 2.35
C GLN A 112 -2.49 -2.17 1.62
N VAL A 113 -3.25 -1.61 0.70
CA VAL A 113 -2.89 -0.43 -0.11
C VAL A 113 -3.87 0.70 0.17
N HIS A 114 -3.38 1.86 0.60
CA HIS A 114 -4.17 3.09 0.78
C HIS A 114 -3.80 4.10 -0.31
N ILE A 115 -4.79 4.70 -0.94
CA ILE A 115 -4.61 5.62 -2.06
C ILE A 115 -5.26 6.96 -1.73
N TYR A 116 -4.44 7.98 -1.50
CA TYR A 116 -4.86 9.38 -1.28
C TYR A 116 -4.54 10.30 -2.47
N GLY A 117 -3.70 9.83 -3.41
CA GLY A 117 -3.33 10.54 -4.64
C GLY A 117 -3.96 9.93 -5.89
N THR A 118 -3.33 10.15 -7.04
CA THR A 118 -3.78 9.65 -8.36
C THR A 118 -2.98 8.42 -8.79
N VAL A 119 -3.65 7.38 -9.26
CA VAL A 119 -3.04 6.16 -9.82
C VAL A 119 -3.56 5.95 -11.23
N ILE A 120 -2.66 5.86 -12.20
CA ILE A 120 -2.95 5.59 -13.61
C ILE A 120 -2.29 4.25 -13.98
N GLY A 121 -3.10 3.21 -14.15
CA GLY A 121 -2.65 1.86 -14.45
C GLY A 121 -3.29 0.79 -13.56
N ASN A 122 -2.70 -0.40 -13.52
CA ASN A 122 -3.36 -1.58 -12.96
C ASN A 122 -2.88 -1.88 -11.53
N ILE A 123 -3.82 -2.21 -10.64
CA ILE A 123 -3.54 -2.64 -9.27
C ILE A 123 -3.93 -4.12 -9.17
N ALA A 124 -2.99 -4.98 -8.79
CA ALA A 124 -3.23 -6.41 -8.67
C ALA A 124 -2.74 -6.98 -7.33
N GLY A 125 -3.56 -7.83 -6.73
CA GLY A 125 -3.17 -8.66 -5.59
C GLY A 125 -4.11 -9.84 -5.43
N LYS A 126 -3.65 -10.86 -4.70
CA LYS A 126 -4.47 -12.06 -4.43
C LYS A 126 -5.26 -11.92 -3.14
N ASN A 127 -4.60 -11.46 -2.07
CA ASN A 127 -5.16 -11.33 -0.71
C ASN A 127 -5.04 -9.90 -0.17
N ASN A 128 -5.03 -8.90 -1.06
CA ASN A 128 -4.92 -7.48 -0.72
C ASN A 128 -6.29 -6.85 -0.39
N THR A 129 -6.25 -5.91 0.56
CA THR A 129 -7.32 -4.91 0.76
C THR A 129 -6.88 -3.60 0.12
N VAL A 130 -7.61 -3.13 -0.88
CA VAL A 130 -7.38 -1.81 -1.51
C VAL A 130 -8.36 -0.80 -0.91
N LYS A 131 -7.84 0.32 -0.38
CA LYS A 131 -8.64 1.41 0.17
C LYS A 131 -8.34 2.71 -0.57
N ILE A 132 -9.33 3.18 -1.32
CA ILE A 132 -9.29 4.47 -2.02
C ILE A 132 -9.90 5.49 -1.06
N MET A 133 -9.07 6.41 -0.61
CA MET A 133 -9.40 7.38 0.42
C MET A 133 -9.97 8.66 -0.21
N GLN A 134 -10.39 9.61 0.64
CA GLN A 134 -10.88 10.90 0.18
C GLN A 134 -9.81 11.62 -0.66
N ASN A 135 -10.23 12.11 -1.84
CA ASN A 135 -9.40 12.67 -2.91
C ASN A 135 -8.53 11.65 -3.69
N GLY A 136 -8.57 10.36 -3.35
CA GLY A 136 -7.94 9.32 -4.15
C GLY A 136 -8.66 9.15 -5.50
N GLN A 137 -7.88 9.13 -6.59
CA GLN A 137 -8.39 8.85 -7.94
C GLN A 137 -7.63 7.68 -8.54
N VAL A 138 -8.35 6.70 -9.08
CA VAL A 138 -7.74 5.54 -9.77
C VAL A 138 -8.34 5.40 -11.17
N THR A 139 -7.48 5.41 -12.19
CA THR A 139 -7.85 5.19 -13.59
C THR A 139 -7.13 3.95 -14.10
N GLY A 140 -7.85 2.86 -14.30
CA GLY A 140 -7.31 1.56 -14.72
C GLY A 140 -7.99 0.37 -14.06
N ASN A 141 -7.39 -0.82 -14.15
CA ASN A 141 -8.01 -2.05 -13.67
C ASN A 141 -7.55 -2.41 -12.26
N ILE A 142 -8.50 -2.69 -11.37
CA ILE A 142 -8.25 -3.07 -9.97
C ILE A 142 -8.64 -4.53 -9.78
N THR A 143 -7.71 -5.37 -9.33
CA THR A 143 -7.96 -6.74 -8.87
C THR A 143 -7.55 -6.86 -7.41
N SER A 144 -8.52 -7.20 -6.55
CA SER A 144 -8.32 -7.31 -5.10
C SER A 144 -9.18 -8.41 -4.47
N ASN A 145 -8.99 -8.69 -3.18
CA ASN A 145 -9.99 -9.45 -2.41
C ASN A 145 -11.07 -8.51 -1.85
N GLU A 146 -10.65 -7.39 -1.27
CA GLU A 146 -11.53 -6.42 -0.63
C GLU A 146 -11.22 -5.01 -1.14
N LEU A 147 -12.24 -4.31 -1.64
CA LEU A 147 -12.15 -2.96 -2.18
C LEU A 147 -13.04 -1.98 -1.41
N TRP A 148 -12.45 -0.94 -0.83
CA TRP A 148 -13.13 0.18 -0.20
C TRP A 148 -12.95 1.44 -1.04
N VAL A 149 -14.05 2.13 -1.39
CA VAL A 149 -14.01 3.32 -2.25
C VAL A 149 -14.66 4.51 -1.56
N ASN A 150 -13.86 5.52 -1.20
CA ASN A 150 -14.27 6.81 -0.67
C ASN A 150 -13.62 7.96 -1.49
N GLY A 151 -13.50 7.73 -2.80
CA GLY A 151 -12.90 8.62 -3.79
C GLY A 151 -13.38 8.18 -5.19
N LYS A 152 -12.65 8.54 -6.25
CA LYS A 152 -13.09 8.30 -7.64
C LYS A 152 -12.37 7.13 -8.30
N VAL A 153 -13.11 6.27 -9.00
CA VAL A 153 -12.58 5.13 -9.76
C VAL A 153 -13.14 5.10 -11.17
N GLU A 154 -12.25 4.93 -12.16
CA GLU A 154 -12.58 4.85 -13.58
C GLU A 154 -11.90 3.62 -14.19
N GLY A 155 -12.67 2.58 -14.57
CA GLY A 155 -12.13 1.37 -15.18
C GLY A 155 -12.85 0.08 -14.78
N GLU A 156 -12.14 -1.04 -14.78
CA GLU A 156 -12.67 -2.34 -14.35
C GLU A 156 -12.24 -2.68 -12.91
N CYS A 157 -13.19 -3.00 -12.03
CA CYS A 157 -12.91 -3.43 -10.66
C CYS A 157 -13.36 -4.87 -10.42
N ILE A 158 -12.41 -5.77 -10.22
CA ILE A 158 -12.63 -7.15 -9.81
C ILE A 158 -12.29 -7.27 -8.32
N SER A 159 -13.29 -7.58 -7.49
CA SER A 159 -13.07 -7.88 -6.07
C SER A 159 -13.97 -9.00 -5.59
N GLU A 160 -13.75 -9.55 -4.39
CA GLU A 160 -14.73 -10.42 -3.76
C GLU A 160 -15.78 -9.58 -3.03
N THR A 161 -15.33 -8.63 -2.20
CA THR A 161 -16.20 -7.64 -1.55
C THR A 161 -15.88 -6.22 -2.02
N ILE A 162 -16.87 -5.49 -2.52
CA ILE A 162 -16.77 -4.07 -2.85
C ILE A 162 -17.65 -3.26 -1.88
N SER A 163 -17.07 -2.26 -1.23
CA SER A 163 -17.77 -1.31 -0.36
C SER A 163 -17.58 0.13 -0.85
N ILE A 164 -18.64 0.75 -1.35
CA ILE A 164 -18.68 2.15 -1.77
C ILE A 164 -19.13 2.99 -0.56
N ASP A 165 -18.30 3.95 -0.16
CA ASP A 165 -18.56 4.87 0.95
C ASP A 165 -19.30 6.14 0.49
N THR A 166 -19.63 7.03 1.42
CA THR A 166 -20.47 8.21 1.16
C THR A 166 -19.95 9.17 0.08
N ASN A 167 -18.64 9.21 -0.17
CA ASN A 167 -18.03 9.99 -1.27
C ASN A 167 -17.37 9.07 -2.33
N GLY A 168 -17.77 7.80 -2.40
CA GLY A 168 -17.26 6.85 -3.37
C GLY A 168 -17.98 6.99 -4.71
N GLU A 169 -17.22 7.22 -5.78
CA GLU A 169 -17.71 7.26 -7.16
C GLU A 169 -16.99 6.17 -7.98
N ILE A 170 -17.76 5.26 -8.60
CA ILE A 170 -17.21 4.25 -9.51
C ILE A 170 -17.86 4.36 -10.88
N TYR A 171 -17.04 4.56 -11.92
CA TYR A 171 -17.42 4.62 -13.32
C TYR A 171 -16.78 3.46 -14.09
N GLY A 172 -17.60 2.58 -14.68
CA GLY A 172 -17.13 1.44 -15.46
C GLY A 172 -17.73 0.10 -15.04
N THR A 173 -16.95 -0.98 -15.16
CA THR A 173 -17.44 -2.35 -14.95
C THR A 173 -16.96 -2.91 -13.61
N ILE A 174 -17.88 -3.39 -12.78
CA ILE A 174 -17.57 -4.03 -11.50
C ILE A 174 -17.92 -5.52 -11.53
N ARG A 175 -16.99 -6.35 -11.03
CA ARG A 175 -17.14 -7.80 -10.87
C ARG A 175 -16.98 -8.14 -9.39
N TYR A 176 -18.06 -8.55 -8.72
CA TYR A 176 -18.09 -8.73 -7.26
C TYR A 176 -18.87 -9.98 -6.81
N SER A 177 -18.50 -10.55 -5.65
CA SER A 177 -19.33 -11.55 -4.97
C SER A 177 -20.31 -10.87 -4.00
N ASN A 178 -19.86 -9.82 -3.30
CA ASN A 178 -20.64 -9.02 -2.37
C ASN A 178 -20.44 -7.51 -2.65
N LEU A 179 -21.53 -6.74 -2.68
CA LEU A 179 -21.52 -5.30 -2.94
C LEU A 179 -22.32 -4.57 -1.87
N SER A 180 -21.69 -3.56 -1.25
CA SER A 180 -22.31 -2.64 -0.31
C SER A 180 -22.14 -1.21 -0.80
N ILE A 181 -23.21 -0.42 -0.77
CA ILE A 181 -23.20 1.01 -1.14
C ILE A 181 -23.81 1.80 0.01
N LYS A 182 -23.02 2.65 0.65
CA LYS A 182 -23.50 3.59 1.66
C LYS A 182 -24.22 4.78 1.01
N LYS A 183 -25.10 5.43 1.78
CA LYS A 183 -25.80 6.65 1.35
C LYS A 183 -24.78 7.71 0.89
N GLY A 184 -24.93 8.17 -0.36
CA GLY A 184 -24.02 9.11 -1.02
C GLY A 184 -23.12 8.47 -2.08
N GLY A 185 -22.85 7.17 -1.99
CA GLY A 185 -22.04 6.45 -2.99
C GLY A 185 -22.73 6.40 -4.36
N ILE A 186 -21.96 6.66 -5.42
CA ILE A 186 -22.39 6.69 -6.82
C ILE A 186 -21.71 5.55 -7.57
N PHE A 187 -22.50 4.76 -8.29
CA PHE A 187 -22.02 3.76 -9.24
C PHE A 187 -22.69 3.97 -10.59
N SER A 188 -21.89 3.99 -11.67
CA SER A 188 -22.36 4.17 -13.04
C SER A 188 -21.62 3.26 -14.00
N GLY A 189 -22.31 2.23 -14.50
CA GLY A 189 -21.79 1.30 -15.50
C GLY A 189 -22.37 -0.10 -15.35
N LEU A 190 -21.56 -1.14 -15.62
CA LEU A 190 -22.01 -2.53 -15.65
C LEU A 190 -21.64 -3.28 -14.36
N ALA A 191 -22.61 -3.96 -13.76
CA ALA A 191 -22.42 -4.79 -12.58
C ALA A 191 -22.57 -6.28 -12.96
N GLU A 192 -21.50 -7.05 -12.78
CA GLU A 192 -21.49 -8.50 -12.96
C GLU A 192 -21.25 -9.21 -11.63
N VAL A 193 -22.11 -10.17 -11.28
CA VAL A 193 -21.93 -10.97 -10.06
C VAL A 193 -20.96 -12.10 -10.35
N LYS A 194 -19.82 -12.10 -9.64
CA LYS A 194 -18.85 -13.19 -9.60
C LYS A 194 -19.49 -14.37 -8.88
N SER A 195 -20.01 -15.33 -9.66
CA SER A 195 -20.83 -16.42 -9.14
C SER A 195 -20.07 -17.34 -8.20
N ALA A 196 -20.19 -17.09 -6.90
CA ALA A 196 -20.04 -18.12 -5.89
C ALA A 196 -21.14 -19.19 -6.10
N VAL A 197 -20.84 -20.44 -5.76
CA VAL A 197 -21.74 -21.58 -5.94
C VAL A 197 -23.11 -21.28 -5.33
N LYS A 198 -24.20 -21.55 -6.08
CA LYS A 198 -25.58 -21.44 -5.58
C LYS A 198 -25.73 -22.22 -4.27
N SER A 199 -25.82 -21.51 -3.15
CA SER A 199 -26.51 -22.02 -1.98
C SER A 199 -28.01 -21.78 -2.18
N GLU A 200 -28.81 -22.84 -2.09
CA GLU A 200 -30.26 -22.77 -2.23
C GLU A 200 -30.90 -22.12 -0.99
N GLY A 201 -30.92 -20.78 -0.98
CA GLY A 201 -31.67 -19.98 -0.02
C GLY A 201 -33.05 -19.62 -0.58
N ASN A 202 -34.11 -19.99 0.12
CA ASN A 202 -35.49 -19.68 -0.25
C ASN A 202 -35.77 -18.16 -0.27
N VAL A 203 -35.62 -17.53 -1.44
CA VAL A 203 -36.13 -16.17 -1.66
C VAL A 203 -37.64 -16.26 -1.89
N ALA A 204 -38.40 -16.06 -0.82
CA ALA A 204 -39.85 -15.95 -0.88
C ALA A 204 -40.24 -14.71 -1.70
N VAL A 205 -40.63 -14.92 -2.96
CA VAL A 205 -41.12 -13.86 -3.84
C VAL A 205 -42.48 -13.37 -3.32
N PHE A 206 -42.48 -12.28 -2.56
CA PHE A 206 -43.69 -11.56 -2.23
C PHE A 206 -44.28 -10.92 -3.50
N LYS A 207 -45.25 -11.62 -4.09
CA LYS A 207 -46.06 -11.12 -5.20
C LYS A 207 -47.14 -10.19 -4.65
N GLU A 208 -46.82 -8.90 -4.56
CA GLU A 208 -47.82 -7.88 -4.25
C GLU A 208 -48.78 -7.73 -5.44
N LYS A 209 -49.97 -8.34 -5.33
CA LYS A 209 -51.07 -8.16 -6.28
C LYS A 209 -52.02 -7.08 -5.77
N SER A 210 -51.77 -5.83 -6.16
CA SER A 210 -52.77 -4.78 -6.09
C SER A 210 -53.92 -5.06 -7.06
N LYS A 211 -55.00 -5.66 -6.55
CA LYS A 211 -56.33 -5.67 -7.20
C LYS A 211 -57.33 -4.98 -6.29
N GLN A 212 -57.49 -3.67 -6.48
CA GLN A 212 -58.55 -2.92 -5.83
C GLN A 212 -59.81 -2.99 -6.71
N GLY A 213 -60.74 -3.87 -6.34
CA GLY A 213 -62.03 -4.02 -7.01
C GLY A 213 -63.09 -3.10 -6.42
N LYS A 214 -63.74 -2.31 -7.28
CA LYS A 214 -65.07 -1.72 -7.07
C LYS A 214 -66.11 -2.79 -7.50
N PRO A 215 -67.17 -3.10 -6.73
CA PRO A 215 -68.43 -2.37 -6.90
C PRO A 215 -69.33 -2.12 -5.66
N GLU A 216 -70.21 -1.14 -5.84
CA GLU A 216 -71.57 -1.00 -5.27
C GLU A 216 -72.38 -2.32 -5.24
N ALA A 217 -73.45 -2.50 -4.47
CA ALA A 217 -74.09 -1.69 -3.41
C ALA A 217 -75.04 -2.61 -2.60
N GLN A 218 -75.54 -2.13 -1.45
CA GLN A 218 -76.83 -2.56 -0.90
C GLN A 218 -77.33 -1.58 0.17
N THR A 219 -78.45 -0.91 -0.12
CA THR A 219 -79.35 -0.34 0.89
C THR A 219 -80.07 -1.46 1.63
N PRO A 220 -80.48 -1.20 2.88
CA PRO A 220 -81.92 -1.28 3.15
C PRO A 220 -82.48 0.00 3.76
N ASP A 221 -83.71 0.29 3.32
CA ASP A 221 -84.72 1.13 3.99
C ASP A 221 -85.03 0.60 5.41
N VAL A 222 -85.26 1.50 6.40
CA VAL A 222 -86.45 1.58 7.27
C VAL A 222 -86.41 2.88 8.12
N GLY A 223 -87.29 3.82 7.81
CA GLY A 223 -88.28 4.42 8.76
C GLY A 223 -87.91 5.29 9.99
N SER A 224 -88.56 6.46 10.06
CA SER A 224 -88.98 7.24 11.26
C SER A 224 -87.90 7.94 12.10
N LEU A 225 -88.08 9.16 12.66
CA LEU A 225 -89.24 10.06 12.82
C LEU A 225 -88.96 11.45 12.21
#